data_AF-A0A1R4EFB5-F1
#
_entry.id   AF-A0A1R4EFB5-F1
#
_cell.length_a   1.000
_cell.length_b   1.000
_cell.length_c   1.000
_cell.angle_alpha   90.00
_cell.angle_beta   90.00
_cell.angle_gamma   90.00
#
_symmetry.space_group_name_H-M   'P 1'
#
loop_
_entity.id
_entity.type
_entity.pdbx_description
1 polymer ?
#
loop_
_entity_poly.entity_id
_entity_poly.type
_entity_poly.pdbx_seq_one_letter_code
_entity_poly.pdbx_strand_id
1 'polypeptide(L)'
;MSKFNEFFDRLMQHEGGYVNHPNDPGGETMWGVTKRVAQAHGYYGPMRQLPKSKAREIATTSYWLAVRGDDLPPAVAWQLVDAAYNHGNRNAVKFLQRAVGVNDDGIIGPRTLAAVNSKDKNDVILLFNAERLEFYTRLRTWATFGRGWARRIVGNLKYAAKDN
;
A
#
# COMPACT_ATOMS: atom_id res chain seq x y z
N MET A 1 11.35 -10.85 -7.30
CA MET A 1 9.99 -11.38 -7.60
C MET A 1 9.41 -12.31 -6.53
N SER A 2 10.14 -13.27 -5.93
CA SER A 2 9.52 -14.21 -4.95
C SER A 2 8.98 -13.52 -3.69
N LYS A 3 9.71 -12.54 -3.13
CA LYS A 3 9.30 -11.80 -1.92
C LYS A 3 7.97 -11.06 -2.06
N PHE A 4 7.68 -10.49 -3.24
CA PHE A 4 6.40 -9.83 -3.48
C PHE A 4 5.26 -10.84 -3.67
N ASN A 5 5.52 -12.01 -4.26
CA ASN A 5 4.49 -13.01 -4.48
C ASN A 5 3.94 -13.56 -3.15
N GLU A 6 4.84 -13.88 -2.21
CA GLU A 6 4.46 -14.30 -0.86
C GLU A 6 3.67 -13.21 -0.12
N PHE A 7 4.12 -11.97 -0.24
CA PHE A 7 3.43 -10.82 0.33
C PHE A 7 2.03 -10.61 -0.26
N PHE A 8 1.91 -10.64 -1.59
CA PHE A 8 0.64 -10.52 -2.30
C PHE A 8 -0.31 -11.62 -1.88
N ASP A 9 0.17 -12.85 -1.70
CA ASP A 9 -0.66 -13.95 -1.26
C ASP A 9 -1.17 -13.77 0.18
N ARG A 10 -0.33 -13.26 1.11
CA ARG A 10 -0.76 -12.86 2.47
C ARG A 10 -1.78 -11.71 2.45
N LEU A 11 -1.52 -10.65 1.68
CA LEU A 11 -2.40 -9.49 1.58
C LEU A 11 -3.78 -9.90 1.02
N MET A 12 -3.78 -10.72 -0.03
CA MET A 12 -5.01 -11.14 -0.71
C MET A 12 -5.82 -12.19 0.05
N GLN A 13 -5.23 -12.91 1.01
CA GLN A 13 -6.00 -13.79 1.91
C GLN A 13 -7.02 -13.00 2.75
N HIS A 14 -6.72 -11.74 3.07
CA HIS A 14 -7.58 -10.91 3.92
C HIS A 14 -8.36 -9.85 3.13
N GLU A 15 -7.84 -9.39 1.98
CA GLU A 15 -8.39 -8.24 1.25
C GLU A 15 -8.74 -8.50 -0.22
N GLY A 16 -8.59 -9.75 -0.69
CA GLY A 16 -8.69 -10.08 -2.12
C GLY A 16 -10.10 -10.13 -2.72
N GLY A 17 -11.13 -9.85 -1.93
CA GLY A 17 -12.53 -9.97 -2.34
C GLY A 17 -12.96 -8.97 -3.41
N TYR A 18 -14.03 -9.32 -4.13
CA TYR A 18 -14.70 -8.39 -5.03
C TYR A 18 -15.41 -7.29 -4.24
N VAL A 19 -15.17 -6.04 -4.60
CA VAL A 19 -15.88 -4.88 -4.05
C VAL A 19 -16.40 -4.04 -5.22
N ASN A 20 -17.68 -3.70 -5.17
CA ASN A 20 -18.27 -2.74 -6.10
C ASN A 20 -19.40 -2.01 -5.37
N HIS A 21 -19.06 -0.86 -4.78
CA HIS A 21 -20.00 -0.08 -3.99
C HIS A 21 -20.27 1.26 -4.70
N PRO A 22 -21.54 1.70 -4.82
CA PRO A 22 -21.90 2.91 -5.58
C PRO A 22 -21.19 4.19 -5.12
N ASN A 23 -20.89 4.26 -3.82
CA ASN A 23 -20.21 5.41 -3.19
C ASN A 23 -18.70 5.21 -3.02
N ASP A 24 -18.12 4.12 -3.54
CA ASP A 24 -16.68 3.88 -3.44
C ASP A 24 -15.95 4.60 -4.60
N PRO A 25 -15.09 5.60 -4.31
CA PRO A 25 -14.32 6.29 -5.33
C PRO A 25 -13.37 5.37 -6.12
N GLY A 26 -13.02 4.19 -5.58
CA GLY A 26 -12.22 3.17 -6.26
C GLY A 26 -12.98 2.36 -7.31
N GLY A 27 -14.32 2.36 -7.24
CA GLY A 27 -15.20 1.62 -8.14
C GLY A 27 -15.02 0.11 -8.08
N GLU A 28 -15.39 -0.58 -9.16
CA GLU A 28 -15.31 -2.04 -9.26
C GLU A 28 -13.86 -2.55 -9.07
N THR A 29 -13.64 -3.36 -8.05
CA THR A 29 -12.32 -3.80 -7.57
C THR A 29 -12.30 -5.30 -7.31
N MET A 30 -11.19 -5.96 -7.68
CA MET A 30 -10.92 -7.37 -7.38
C MET A 30 -9.43 -7.52 -7.06
N TRP A 31 -9.07 -8.29 -6.04
CA TRP A 31 -7.67 -8.43 -5.60
C TRP A 31 -6.97 -7.09 -5.28
N GLY A 32 -7.72 -6.10 -4.79
CA GLY A 32 -7.23 -4.73 -4.58
C GLY A 32 -6.93 -3.95 -5.87
N VAL A 33 -7.13 -4.55 -7.05
CA VAL A 33 -6.95 -3.90 -8.35
C VAL A 33 -8.29 -3.32 -8.81
N THR A 34 -8.33 -2.00 -9.02
CA THR A 34 -9.52 -1.33 -9.57
C THR A 34 -9.66 -1.63 -11.07
N LYS A 35 -10.88 -1.55 -11.59
CA LYS A 35 -11.17 -1.72 -13.02
C LYS A 35 -10.33 -0.80 -13.91
N ARG A 36 -10.13 0.45 -13.49
CA ARG A 36 -9.29 1.41 -14.23
C ARG A 36 -7.85 0.91 -14.36
N VAL A 37 -7.27 0.43 -13.26
CA VAL A 37 -5.90 -0.11 -13.26
C VAL A 37 -5.84 -1.41 -14.08
N ALA A 38 -6.84 -2.29 -13.95
CA ALA A 38 -6.91 -3.52 -14.74
C ALA A 38 -6.94 -3.24 -16.26
N GLN A 39 -7.75 -2.27 -16.69
CA GLN A 39 -7.84 -1.85 -18.10
C GLN A 39 -6.54 -1.21 -18.60
N ALA A 40 -5.89 -0.38 -17.79
CA ALA A 40 -4.57 0.18 -18.12
C ALA A 40 -3.50 -0.90 -18.34
N HIS A 41 -3.68 -2.07 -17.74
CA HIS A 41 -2.84 -3.26 -17.92
C HIS A 41 -3.43 -4.31 -18.88
N GLY A 42 -4.37 -3.90 -19.73
CA GLY A 42 -4.92 -4.72 -20.82
C GLY A 42 -5.97 -5.75 -20.41
N TYR A 43 -6.50 -5.70 -19.20
CA TYR A 43 -7.61 -6.55 -18.78
C TYR A 43 -8.96 -5.83 -18.93
N TYR A 44 -9.79 -6.32 -19.86
CA TYR A 44 -11.11 -5.75 -20.17
C TYR A 44 -12.28 -6.67 -19.80
N GLY A 45 -12.00 -7.81 -19.17
CA GLY A 45 -13.02 -8.79 -18.75
C GLY A 45 -13.79 -8.35 -17.48
N PRO A 46 -14.77 -9.16 -17.05
CA PRO A 46 -15.51 -8.91 -15.81
C PRO A 46 -14.58 -8.98 -14.59
N MET A 47 -14.55 -7.95 -13.74
CA MET A 47 -13.58 -7.88 -12.63
C MET A 47 -13.67 -9.07 -11.66
N ARG A 48 -14.85 -9.65 -11.46
CA ARG A 48 -15.04 -10.87 -10.66
C ARG A 48 -14.23 -12.07 -11.18
N GLN A 49 -13.89 -12.07 -12.47
CA GLN A 49 -13.12 -13.10 -13.15
C GLN A 49 -11.66 -12.69 -13.35
N LEU A 50 -11.20 -11.58 -12.76
CA LEU A 50 -9.79 -11.18 -12.86
C LEU A 50 -8.92 -12.29 -12.25
N PRO A 51 -8.06 -12.95 -13.05
CA PRO A 51 -7.24 -14.03 -12.53
C PRO A 51 -6.27 -13.49 -11.48
N LYS A 52 -6.10 -14.22 -10.37
CA LYS A 52 -5.17 -13.83 -9.30
C LYS A 52 -3.74 -13.63 -9.82
N SER A 53 -3.31 -14.43 -10.81
CA SER A 53 -2.01 -14.28 -11.48
C SER A 53 -1.88 -12.94 -12.21
N LYS A 54 -2.91 -12.53 -12.96
CA LYS A 54 -2.93 -11.23 -13.65
C LYS A 54 -2.99 -10.07 -12.66
N ALA A 55 -3.81 -10.19 -11.60
CA ALA A 55 -3.84 -9.21 -10.54
C ALA A 55 -2.47 -9.04 -9.87
N ARG A 56 -1.73 -10.13 -9.67
CA ARG A 56 -0.36 -10.09 -9.12
C ARG A 56 0.64 -9.39 -10.06
N GLU A 57 0.55 -9.64 -11.36
CA GLU A 57 1.38 -8.94 -12.37
C GLU A 57 1.12 -7.43 -12.34
N ILE A 58 -0.16 -7.05 -12.33
CA ILE A 58 -0.59 -5.66 -12.20
C ILE A 58 -0.08 -5.08 -10.88
N ALA A 59 -0.24 -5.80 -9.79
CA ALA A 59 0.17 -5.37 -8.47
C ALA A 59 1.68 -5.08 -8.37
N THR A 60 2.46 -5.96 -9.01
CA THR A 60 3.93 -5.84 -9.07
C THR A 60 4.32 -4.55 -9.79
N THR A 61 3.71 -4.29 -10.95
CA THR A 61 4.08 -3.15 -11.79
C THR A 61 3.51 -1.84 -11.28
N SER A 62 2.22 -1.80 -10.95
CA SER A 62 1.49 -0.59 -10.52
C SER A 62 1.87 -0.11 -9.13
N TYR A 63 2.27 -1.00 -8.22
CA TYR A 63 2.52 -0.63 -6.82
C TYR A 63 3.93 -0.99 -6.37
N TRP A 64 4.37 -2.25 -6.47
CA TRP A 64 5.67 -2.66 -5.94
C TRP A 64 6.85 -1.95 -6.63
N LEU A 65 6.94 -2.04 -7.95
CA LEU A 65 8.00 -1.39 -8.72
C LEU A 65 7.84 0.14 -8.73
N ALA A 66 6.61 0.63 -8.78
CA ALA A 66 6.32 2.07 -8.76
C ALA A 66 6.81 2.77 -7.48
N VAL A 67 6.88 2.05 -6.36
CA VAL A 67 7.45 2.55 -5.10
C VAL A 67 8.83 1.98 -4.80
N ARG A 68 9.54 1.47 -5.81
CA ARG A 68 10.89 0.91 -5.66
C ARG A 68 11.00 -0.11 -4.51
N GLY A 69 10.00 -0.98 -4.38
CA GLY A 69 9.90 -1.93 -3.26
C GLY A 69 11.11 -2.86 -3.11
N ASP A 70 11.79 -3.19 -4.22
CA ASP A 70 13.01 -4.01 -4.20
C ASP A 70 14.22 -3.30 -3.56
N ASP A 71 14.23 -1.96 -3.51
CA ASP A 71 15.32 -1.16 -2.96
C ASP A 71 15.14 -0.84 -1.46
N LEU A 72 14.03 -1.28 -0.87
CA LEU A 72 13.65 -1.00 0.52
C LEU A 72 13.79 -2.23 1.41
N PRO A 73 14.01 -2.03 2.73
CA PRO A 73 13.89 -3.12 3.70
C PRO A 73 12.52 -3.80 3.58
N PRO A 74 12.43 -5.15 3.57
CA PRO A 74 11.19 -5.87 3.27
C PRO A 74 9.98 -5.42 4.09
N ALA A 75 10.13 -5.28 5.41
CA ALA A 75 9.05 -4.84 6.29
C ALA A 75 8.54 -3.42 5.96
N VAL A 76 9.43 -2.53 5.53
CA VAL A 76 9.08 -1.17 5.08
C VAL A 76 8.39 -1.21 3.72
N ALA A 77 8.92 -2.00 2.78
CA ALA A 77 8.34 -2.18 1.45
C ALA A 77 6.90 -2.70 1.52
N TRP A 78 6.63 -3.65 2.42
CA TRP A 78 5.29 -4.21 2.66
C TRP A 78 4.29 -3.15 3.11
N GLN A 79 4.67 -2.36 4.13
CA GLN A 79 3.84 -1.27 4.64
C GLN A 79 3.60 -0.19 3.58
N LEU A 80 4.63 0.11 2.78
CA LEU A 80 4.55 1.12 1.72
C LEU A 80 3.61 0.71 0.60
N VAL A 81 3.65 -0.55 0.17
CA VAL A 81 2.73 -1.04 -0.88
C VAL A 81 1.29 -1.11 -0.37
N ASP A 82 1.07 -1.59 0.86
CA ASP A 82 -0.25 -1.51 1.51
C ASP A 82 -0.81 -0.08 1.50
N ALA A 83 0.02 0.89 1.87
CA ALA A 83 -0.35 2.31 1.80
C ALA A 83 -0.58 2.79 0.36
N ALA A 84 0.19 2.31 -0.61
CA ALA A 84 0.04 2.68 -2.02
C ALA A 84 -1.32 2.23 -2.58
N TYR A 85 -1.82 1.05 -2.19
CA TYR A 85 -3.17 0.60 -2.51
C TYR A 85 -4.26 1.52 -1.95
N ASN A 86 -4.08 2.04 -0.74
CA ASN A 86 -5.11 2.82 -0.07
C ASN A 86 -5.07 4.32 -0.39
N HIS A 87 -3.87 4.86 -0.61
CA HIS A 87 -3.62 6.31 -0.69
C HIS A 87 -3.07 6.75 -2.05
N GLY A 88 -2.74 5.80 -2.93
CA GLY A 88 -1.99 6.02 -4.16
C GLY A 88 -0.48 6.14 -3.91
N ASN A 89 0.32 5.71 -4.88
CA ASN A 89 1.79 5.63 -4.81
C ASN A 89 2.43 6.92 -4.27
N ARG A 90 2.04 8.07 -4.83
CA ARG A 90 2.68 9.34 -4.48
C ARG A 90 2.43 9.74 -3.03
N ASN A 91 1.21 9.61 -2.53
CA ASN A 91 0.91 9.94 -1.13
C ASN A 91 1.59 8.96 -0.17
N ALA A 92 1.61 7.67 -0.52
CA ALA A 92 2.31 6.65 0.25
C ALA A 92 3.81 6.98 0.40
N VAL A 93 4.48 7.34 -0.70
CA VAL A 93 5.89 7.76 -0.66
C VAL A 93 6.09 9.00 0.20
N LYS A 94 5.18 9.99 0.14
CA LYS A 94 5.25 11.19 0.97
C LYS A 94 5.13 10.88 2.47
N PHE A 95 4.27 9.94 2.87
CA PHE A 95 4.21 9.48 4.26
C PHE A 95 5.54 8.88 4.70
N LEU A 96 6.18 8.05 3.86
CA LEU A 96 7.49 7.49 4.16
C LEU A 96 8.56 8.57 4.30
N GLN A 97 8.58 9.55 3.39
CA GLN A 97 9.53 10.66 3.43
C GLN A 97 9.40 11.49 4.71
N ARG A 98 8.16 11.82 5.11
CA ARG A 98 7.91 12.49 6.40
C ARG A 98 8.37 11.64 7.58
N ALA A 99 8.05 10.34 7.59
CA ALA A 99 8.45 9.42 8.65
C ALA A 99 9.97 9.31 8.82
N VAL A 100 10.74 9.43 7.73
CA VAL A 100 12.22 9.41 7.78
C VAL A 100 12.86 10.80 7.82
N GLY A 101 12.07 11.87 7.88
CA GLY A 101 12.55 13.24 8.05
C GLY A 101 13.23 13.83 6.82
N VAL A 102 12.78 13.49 5.61
CA VAL A 102 13.25 14.10 4.35
C VAL A 102 12.12 14.85 3.63
N ASN A 103 12.48 15.66 2.64
CA ASN A 103 11.51 16.39 1.82
C ASN A 103 10.51 15.43 1.14
N ASP A 104 9.22 15.76 1.18
CA ASP A 104 8.13 14.88 0.76
C ASP A 104 7.68 15.16 -0.71
N ASP A 105 8.61 15.06 -1.64
CA ASP A 105 8.35 15.24 -3.08
C ASP A 105 7.50 14.11 -3.71
N GLY A 106 7.42 12.96 -3.03
CA GLY A 106 6.73 11.75 -3.46
C GLY A 106 7.56 10.85 -4.39
N ILE A 107 8.88 11.01 -4.42
CA ILE A 107 9.82 10.25 -5.27
C ILE A 107 10.86 9.54 -4.40
N ILE A 108 11.03 8.23 -4.58
CA ILE A 108 12.08 7.48 -3.89
C ILE A 108 13.40 7.61 -4.65
N GLY A 109 14.19 8.61 -4.24
CA GLY A 109 15.56 8.81 -4.68
C GLY A 109 16.60 8.34 -3.66
N PRO A 110 17.91 8.53 -3.95
CA PRO A 110 19.00 8.13 -3.06
C PRO A 110 18.89 8.70 -1.63
N ARG A 111 18.38 9.93 -1.48
CA ARG A 111 18.18 10.56 -0.16
C ARG A 111 17.14 9.82 0.69
N THR A 112 15.99 9.47 0.10
CA THR A 112 14.95 8.70 0.78
C THR A 112 15.47 7.33 1.19
N LEU A 113 16.16 6.63 0.28
CA LEU A 113 16.74 5.30 0.55
C LEU A 113 17.79 5.35 1.67
N ALA A 114 18.68 6.35 1.65
CA ALA A 114 19.68 6.54 2.70
C ALA A 114 19.04 6.78 4.08
N ALA A 115 18.01 7.64 4.15
CA ALA A 115 17.30 7.95 5.38
C ALA A 115 16.50 6.76 5.94
N VAL A 116 15.88 5.96 5.07
CA VAL A 116 15.24 4.70 5.47
C VAL A 116 16.28 3.72 6.02
N ASN A 117 17.44 3.63 5.38
CA ASN A 117 18.47 2.66 5.78
C ASN A 117 19.20 3.04 7.08
N SER A 118 19.35 4.33 7.38
CA SER A 118 20.03 4.82 8.59
C SER A 118 19.22 4.75 9.88
N LYS A 119 17.91 4.47 9.80
CA LYS A 119 17.00 4.39 10.95
C LYS A 119 16.65 2.94 11.31
N ASP A 120 16.25 2.73 12.56
CA ASP A 120 15.64 1.49 12.98
C ASP A 120 14.33 1.23 12.21
N LYS A 121 14.09 -0.02 11.80
CA LYS A 121 12.95 -0.34 10.91
C LYS A 121 11.62 -0.28 11.65
N ASN A 122 11.58 -0.60 12.95
CA ASN A 122 10.38 -0.41 13.75
C ASN A 122 10.06 1.07 13.89
N ASP A 123 11.05 1.93 14.14
CA ASP A 123 10.84 3.38 14.22
C ASP A 123 10.29 3.94 12.90
N VAL A 124 10.85 3.53 11.76
CA VAL A 124 10.34 3.93 10.43
C VAL A 124 8.89 3.49 10.26
N ILE A 125 8.55 2.24 10.60
CA ILE A 125 7.20 1.70 10.41
C ILE A 125 6.20 2.34 11.38
N LEU A 126 6.60 2.63 12.61
CA LEU A 126 5.80 3.33 13.62
C LEU A 126 5.43 4.73 13.13
N LEU A 127 6.43 5.53 12.76
CA LEU A 127 6.23 6.90 12.26
C LEU A 127 5.46 6.90 10.93
N PHE A 128 5.73 5.94 10.05
CA PHE A 128 4.98 5.80 8.80
C PHE A 128 3.49 5.52 9.02
N ASN A 129 3.16 4.66 9.97
CA ASN A 129 1.76 4.39 10.31
C ASN A 129 1.10 5.58 11.03
N ALA A 130 1.86 6.37 11.80
CA ALA A 130 1.37 7.62 12.37
C ALA A 130 1.00 8.64 11.28
N GLU A 131 1.86 8.82 10.28
CA GLU A 131 1.59 9.68 9.11
C GLU A 131 0.33 9.25 8.34
N ARG A 132 0.12 7.94 8.18
CA ARG A 132 -1.08 7.39 7.55
C ARG A 132 -2.34 7.67 8.37
N LEU A 133 -2.29 7.44 9.69
CA LEU A 133 -3.43 7.65 10.57
C LEU A 133 -3.81 9.13 10.64
N GLU A 134 -2.82 10.02 10.74
CA GLU A 134 -3.00 11.47 10.70
C GLU A 134 -3.64 11.92 9.37
N PHE A 135 -3.26 11.30 8.25
CA PHE A 135 -3.94 11.56 6.98
C PHE A 135 -5.40 11.09 7.00
N TYR A 136 -5.65 9.87 7.49
CA TYR A 136 -7.01 9.32 7.54
C TYR A 136 -7.96 10.18 8.39
N THR A 137 -7.50 10.70 9.54
CA THR A 137 -8.35 11.50 10.45
C THR A 137 -8.83 12.81 9.82
N ARG A 138 -8.13 13.30 8.80
CA ARG A 138 -8.47 14.52 8.06
C ARG A 138 -9.43 14.29 6.89
N LEU A 139 -9.74 13.04 6.55
CA LEU A 139 -10.67 12.72 5.48
C LEU A 139 -12.10 13.00 5.91
N ARG A 140 -12.87 13.67 5.04
CA ARG A 140 -14.31 13.95 5.26
C ARG A 140 -15.14 12.69 5.52
N THR A 141 -14.68 11.54 5.03
CA THR A 141 -15.33 10.24 5.15
C THR A 141 -14.89 9.42 6.36
N TRP A 142 -14.07 10.00 7.26
CA TRP A 142 -13.59 9.36 8.48
C TRP A 142 -14.72 8.83 9.37
N ALA A 143 -15.81 9.59 9.52
CA ALA A 143 -16.95 9.16 10.34
C ALA A 143 -17.56 7.82 9.87
N THR A 144 -17.51 7.54 8.56
CA THR A 144 -18.08 6.34 7.95
C THR A 144 -17.08 5.18 7.94
N PHE A 145 -15.85 5.42 7.51
CA PHE A 145 -14.87 4.36 7.23
C PHE A 145 -13.67 4.32 8.18
N GLY A 146 -13.49 5.36 8.99
CA GLY A 146 -12.31 5.56 9.84
C GLY A 146 -12.04 4.42 10.81
N ARG A 147 -13.10 3.77 11.33
CA ARG A 147 -12.95 2.57 12.17
C ARG A 147 -12.27 1.42 11.44
N GLY A 148 -12.58 1.22 10.16
CA GLY A 148 -11.94 0.19 9.33
C GLY A 148 -10.47 0.51 9.08
N TRP A 149 -10.17 1.76 8.72
CA TRP A 149 -8.81 2.21 8.48
C TRP A 149 -7.94 2.16 9.74
N ALA A 150 -8.45 2.60 10.89
CA ALA A 150 -7.74 2.50 12.17
C ALA A 150 -7.42 1.04 12.54
N ARG A 151 -8.35 0.10 12.29
CA ARG A 151 -8.09 -1.33 12.50
C ARG A 151 -6.99 -1.88 11.58
N ARG A 152 -6.90 -1.40 10.33
CA ARG A 152 -5.78 -1.74 9.44
C ARG A 152 -4.45 -1.26 10.05
N ILE A 153 -4.38 -0.01 10.52
CA ILE A 153 -3.18 0.52 11.18
C ILE A 153 -2.80 -0.34 12.40
N VAL A 154 -3.78 -0.76 13.23
CA VAL A 154 -3.52 -1.68 14.35
C VAL A 154 -2.93 -3.02 13.87
N GLY A 155 -3.47 -3.60 12.80
CA GLY A 155 -2.94 -4.82 12.19
C GLY A 155 -1.48 -4.63 11.73
N ASN A 156 -1.23 -3.55 11.01
CA ASN A 156 0.08 -3.19 10.49
C ASN A 156 1.14 -3.06 11.60
N LEU A 157 0.80 -2.41 12.71
CA LEU A 157 1.69 -2.29 13.87
C LEU A 157 1.96 -3.64 14.54
N LYS A 158 0.97 -4.54 14.59
CA LYS A 158 1.16 -5.91 15.10
C LYS A 158 2.06 -6.76 14.19
N TYR A 159 1.95 -6.59 12.87
CA TYR A 159 2.85 -7.27 11.94
C TYR A 159 4.28 -6.73 12.05
N ALA A 160 4.45 -5.41 12.16
CA ALA A 160 5.75 -4.78 12.36
C ALA A 160 6.49 -5.36 13.58
N ALA A 161 5.78 -5.58 14.69
CA ALA A 161 6.36 -6.18 15.90
C ALA A 161 6.74 -7.67 15.76
N LYS A 162 6.24 -8.38 14.74
CA LYS A 162 6.52 -9.81 14.49
C LYS A 162 7.56 -10.04 13.40
N ASP A 163 7.60 -9.14 12.42
CA ASP A 163 8.41 -9.29 11.21
C ASP A 163 9.82 -8.68 11.34
N ASN A 164 10.13 -8.03 12.47
CA ASN A 164 11.43 -7.41 12.77
C ASN A 164 12.32 -8.28 13.64
#